data_AF-A0A916Z4G2-F1
#
_entry.id   AF-A0A916Z4G2-F1
#
_cell.length_a   1.000
_cell.length_b   1.000
_cell.length_c   1.000
_cell.angle_alpha   90.00
_cell.angle_beta   90.00
_cell.angle_gamma   90.00
#
_symmetry.space_group_name_H-M   'P 1'
#
loop_
_entity.id
_entity.type
_entity.pdbx_description
1 polymer ?
#
loop_
_entity_poly.entity_id
_entity_poly.type
_entity_poly.pdbx_seq_one_letter_code
_entity_poly.pdbx_strand_id
1 'polypeptide(L)'
;MTQLEKIDRARLPACLRHRDVTLADALAELQREYHARDLTFPEWLKKGRMTDTESRYEREIFAAMVNDFRRQIAGQPSRTESHGFTWAQRRAALQRELAWRAGAYPEWIAKGRMLQAEADTRTARLSAVLANYEEGWDWHPDPADRRPLHEQWRPVQAAIAATQPDAQQRMVM
;
A
#
# COMPACT_ATOMS: atom_id res chain seq x y z
N MET A 1 -17.03 10.24 -23.49
CA MET A 1 -17.25 9.89 -22.07
C MET A 1 -17.66 8.44 -21.96
N THR A 2 -16.78 7.57 -21.49
CA THR A 2 -17.03 6.12 -21.36
C THR A 2 -17.86 5.83 -20.11
N GLN A 3 -18.64 4.74 -20.08
CA GLN A 3 -19.46 4.39 -18.90
C GLN A 3 -18.66 4.25 -17.59
N LEU A 4 -17.34 4.01 -17.67
CA LEU A 4 -16.42 4.01 -16.53
C LEU A 4 -16.27 5.37 -15.86
N GLU A 5 -16.48 6.49 -16.57
CA GLU A 5 -16.41 7.85 -16.00
C GLU A 5 -17.66 8.21 -15.17
N LYS A 6 -18.75 7.42 -15.28
CA LYS A 6 -19.97 7.61 -14.47
C LYS A 6 -19.96 6.83 -13.15
N ILE A 7 -19.02 5.90 -12.97
CA ILE A 7 -18.85 5.20 -11.70
C ILE A 7 -18.00 6.11 -10.81
N ASP A 8 -18.62 6.61 -9.75
CA ASP A 8 -17.92 7.32 -8.68
C ASP A 8 -16.67 6.53 -8.26
N ARG A 9 -15.48 7.11 -8.46
CA ARG A 9 -14.20 6.48 -8.10
C ARG A 9 -14.17 6.07 -6.63
N ALA A 10 -14.92 6.74 -5.75
CA ALA A 10 -15.04 6.38 -4.34
C ALA A 10 -15.79 5.05 -4.11
N ARG A 11 -16.54 4.56 -5.11
CA ARG A 11 -17.24 3.27 -5.08
C ARG A 11 -16.45 2.13 -5.72
N LEU A 12 -15.33 2.42 -6.38
CA LEU A 12 -14.45 1.39 -6.90
C LEU A 12 -13.77 0.64 -5.73
N PRO A 13 -13.56 -0.68 -5.85
CA PRO A 13 -12.67 -1.44 -4.99
C PRO A 13 -11.30 -0.76 -4.84
N ALA A 14 -10.66 -0.94 -3.68
CA ALA A 14 -9.48 -0.16 -3.32
C ALA A 14 -8.31 -0.33 -4.30
N CYS A 15 -8.03 -1.54 -4.84
CA CYS A 15 -6.97 -1.71 -5.84
C CYS A 15 -7.31 -1.07 -7.19
N LEU A 16 -8.59 -0.86 -7.50
CA LEU A 16 -9.01 -0.16 -8.72
C LEU A 16 -8.95 1.36 -8.58
N ARG A 17 -8.71 1.90 -7.37
CA ARG A 17 -8.47 3.34 -7.15
C ARG A 17 -7.04 3.75 -7.46
N HIS A 18 -6.12 2.79 -7.48
CA HIS A 18 -4.68 3.02 -7.67
C HIS A 18 -4.15 2.26 -8.89
N ARG A 19 -4.90 2.23 -9.99
CA ARG A 19 -4.53 1.48 -11.22
C ARG A 19 -3.20 1.91 -11.81
N ASP A 20 -2.79 3.15 -11.59
CA ASP A 20 -1.53 3.70 -12.09
C ASP A 20 -0.34 3.41 -11.16
N VAL A 21 -0.55 2.72 -10.03
CA VAL A 21 0.50 2.34 -9.08
C VAL A 21 0.81 0.85 -9.24
N THR A 22 2.04 0.55 -9.65
CA THR A 22 2.52 -0.83 -9.73
C THR A 22 2.92 -1.38 -8.35
N LEU A 23 3.05 -2.70 -8.22
CA LEU A 23 3.64 -3.31 -7.01
C LEU A 23 5.08 -2.81 -6.76
N ALA A 24 5.83 -2.52 -7.82
CA ALA A 24 7.17 -1.96 -7.72
C ALA A 24 7.16 -0.51 -7.18
N ASP A 25 6.21 0.32 -7.61
CA ASP A 25 6.00 1.66 -7.07
C ASP A 25 5.66 1.64 -5.57
N ALA A 26 4.76 0.72 -5.20
CA ALA A 26 4.36 0.50 -3.82
C ALA A 26 5.55 0.03 -2.95
N LEU A 27 6.36 -0.92 -3.46
CA LEU A 27 7.58 -1.36 -2.78
C LEU A 27 8.60 -0.23 -2.64
N ALA A 28 8.81 0.58 -3.67
CA ALA A 28 9.74 1.70 -3.63
C ALA A 28 9.33 2.73 -2.56
N GLU A 29 8.03 2.98 -2.41
CA GLU A 29 7.50 3.86 -1.37
C GLU A 29 7.70 3.28 0.04
N LEU A 30 7.46 1.98 0.24
CA LEU A 30 7.75 1.31 1.52
C LEU A 30 9.25 1.35 1.88
N GLN A 31 10.13 1.17 0.90
CA GLN A 31 11.57 1.27 1.09
C GLN A 31 12.01 2.69 1.44
N ARG A 32 11.44 3.69 0.76
CA ARG A 32 11.68 5.11 1.09
C ARG A 32 11.28 5.41 2.53
N GLU A 33 10.11 4.94 2.95
CA GLU A 33 9.60 5.13 4.31
C GLU A 33 10.43 4.42 5.38
N TYR A 34 10.88 3.19 5.10
CA TYR A 34 11.81 2.48 5.97
C TYR A 34 13.13 3.25 6.11
N HIS A 35 13.71 3.70 5.00
CA HIS A 35 14.95 4.47 5.02
C HIS A 35 14.80 5.84 5.71
N ALA A 36 13.67 6.53 5.53
CA ALA A 36 13.39 7.78 6.22
C ALA A 36 13.37 7.62 7.75
N ARG A 37 12.89 6.48 8.26
CA ARG A 37 12.92 6.15 9.69
C ARG A 37 14.35 5.96 10.20
N ASP A 38 15.20 5.28 9.43
CA ASP A 38 16.63 5.11 9.77
C ASP A 38 17.35 6.46 9.91
N LEU A 39 16.99 7.45 9.09
CA LEU A 39 17.58 8.78 9.14
C LEU A 39 17.03 9.66 10.26
N THR A 40 15.73 9.56 10.57
CA THR A 40 15.03 10.51 11.45
C THR A 40 14.89 10.06 12.89
N PHE A 41 14.69 8.76 13.14
CA PHE A 41 14.43 8.23 14.48
C PHE A 41 15.58 8.43 15.47
N PRO A 42 16.87 8.33 15.09
CA PRO A 42 17.97 8.59 16.02
C PRO A 42 17.89 9.98 16.67
N GLU A 43 17.55 11.00 15.88
CA GLU A 43 17.38 12.37 16.38
C GLU A 43 16.12 12.52 17.26
N TRP A 44 15.06 11.75 17.00
CA TRP A 44 13.84 11.77 17.82
C TRP A 44 14.05 11.07 19.17
N LEU A 45 14.79 9.96 19.19
CA LEU A 45 15.23 9.29 20.42
C LEU A 45 16.05 10.23 21.30
N LYS A 46 17.05 10.91 20.72
CA LYS A 46 17.89 11.88 21.43
C LYS A 46 17.08 13.04 22.04
N LYS A 47 16.00 13.45 21.37
CA LYS A 47 15.11 14.54 21.83
C LYS A 47 13.99 14.06 22.75
N GLY A 48 13.94 12.76 23.09
CA GLY A 48 12.88 12.19 23.92
C GLY A 48 11.48 12.25 23.29
N ARG A 49 11.40 12.35 21.95
CA ARG A 49 10.12 12.42 21.21
C ARG A 49 9.56 11.05 20.84
N MET A 50 10.35 10.01 21.05
CA MET A 50 10.04 8.62 20.76
C MET A 50 10.87 7.75 21.70
N THR A 51 10.35 6.59 22.10
CA THR A 51 11.06 5.58 22.89
C THR A 51 11.80 4.59 21.98
N ASP A 52 12.80 3.88 22.51
CA ASP A 52 13.51 2.83 21.76
C ASP A 52 12.56 1.74 21.25
N THR A 53 11.61 1.33 22.09
CA THR A 53 10.59 0.33 21.74
C THR A 53 9.71 0.77 20.57
N GLU A 54 9.24 2.02 20.56
CA GLU A 54 8.43 2.56 19.45
C GLU A 54 9.25 2.65 18.15
N SER A 55 10.49 3.16 18.23
CA SER A 55 11.39 3.24 17.09
C SER A 55 11.63 1.87 16.46
N ARG A 56 11.90 0.86 17.30
CA ARG A 56 12.10 -0.52 16.87
C ARG A 56 10.85 -1.09 16.20
N TYR A 57 9.70 -0.97 16.87
CA TYR A 57 8.43 -1.45 16.34
C TYR A 57 8.10 -0.86 14.97
N GLU A 58 8.23 0.47 14.81
CA GLU A 58 7.93 1.16 13.56
C GLU A 58 8.92 0.79 12.43
N ARG A 59 10.19 0.51 12.74
CA ARG A 59 11.16 0.03 11.74
C ARG A 59 10.89 -1.42 11.34
N GLU A 60 10.65 -2.29 12.30
CA GLU A 60 10.42 -3.72 12.07
C GLU A 60 9.12 -3.96 11.28
N ILE A 61 8.04 -3.21 11.57
CA ILE A 61 6.78 -3.38 10.86
C ILE A 61 6.85 -2.91 9.41
N PHE A 62 7.59 -1.84 9.11
CA PHE A 62 7.83 -1.43 7.73
C PHE A 62 8.77 -2.39 7.00
N ALA A 63 9.79 -2.94 7.67
CA ALA A 63 10.62 -3.99 7.10
C ALA A 63 9.82 -5.25 6.75
N ALA A 64 8.85 -5.63 7.59
CA ALA A 64 7.93 -6.72 7.31
C ALA A 64 7.10 -6.46 6.04
N MET A 65 6.52 -5.26 5.89
CA MET A 65 5.75 -4.90 4.70
C MET A 65 6.63 -4.87 3.42
N VAL A 66 7.87 -4.39 3.52
CA VAL A 66 8.84 -4.45 2.42
C VAL A 66 9.09 -5.90 1.99
N ASN A 67 9.23 -6.82 2.95
CA ASN A 67 9.44 -8.25 2.66
C ASN A 67 8.19 -8.90 2.04
N ASP A 68 6.99 -8.58 2.53
CA ASP A 68 5.74 -9.03 1.93
C ASP A 68 5.66 -8.62 0.45
N PHE A 69 5.92 -7.35 0.13
CA PHE A 69 5.84 -6.86 -1.24
C PHE A 69 6.93 -7.44 -2.16
N ARG A 70 8.15 -7.66 -1.65
CA ARG A 70 9.18 -8.41 -2.40
C ARG A 70 8.71 -9.82 -2.74
N ARG A 71 8.05 -10.51 -1.81
CA ARG A 71 7.48 -11.84 -2.06
C ARG A 71 6.38 -11.78 -3.11
N GLN A 72 5.44 -10.84 -2.99
CA GLN A 72 4.36 -10.68 -3.96
C GLN A 72 4.89 -10.43 -5.38
N ILE A 73 5.88 -9.55 -5.54
CA ILE A 73 6.54 -9.30 -6.85
C ILE A 73 7.21 -10.56 -7.38
N ALA A 74 7.81 -11.37 -6.52
CA ALA A 74 8.38 -12.67 -6.88
C ALA A 74 7.33 -13.78 -7.09
N GLY A 75 6.03 -13.48 -7.04
CA GLY A 75 4.95 -14.46 -7.15
C GLY A 75 4.82 -15.41 -5.95
N GLN A 76 5.43 -15.05 -4.81
CA GLN A 76 5.40 -15.83 -3.58
C GLN A 76 4.31 -15.29 -2.63
N PRO A 77 3.62 -16.17 -1.88
CA PRO A 77 2.60 -15.73 -0.91
C PRO A 77 3.26 -14.94 0.23
N SER A 78 2.58 -13.98 0.84
CA SER A 78 3.07 -13.42 2.12
C SER A 78 2.97 -14.47 3.23
N ARG A 79 3.89 -14.44 4.21
CA ARG A 79 3.89 -15.36 5.35
C ARG A 79 4.17 -14.60 6.63
N THR A 80 3.18 -14.51 7.51
CA THR A 80 3.28 -13.85 8.83
C THR A 80 4.39 -14.43 9.71
N GLU A 81 4.63 -15.74 9.61
CA GLU A 81 5.71 -16.45 10.31
C GLU A 81 7.10 -15.86 10.07
N SER A 82 7.30 -15.14 8.97
CA SER A 82 8.61 -14.60 8.60
C SER A 82 9.03 -13.36 9.41
N HIS A 83 8.10 -12.68 10.09
CA HIS A 83 8.40 -11.43 10.81
C HIS A 83 7.54 -11.18 12.08
N GLY A 84 6.57 -12.04 12.40
CA GLY A 84 5.83 -11.99 13.68
C GLY A 84 4.79 -10.88 13.82
N PHE A 85 4.50 -10.12 12.75
CA PHE A 85 3.44 -9.11 12.75
C PHE A 85 2.15 -9.67 12.15
N THR A 86 1.03 -9.42 12.82
CA THR A 86 -0.29 -9.77 12.30
C THR A 86 -0.72 -8.81 11.20
N TRP A 87 -1.79 -9.20 10.49
CA TRP A 87 -2.45 -8.29 9.57
C TRP A 87 -2.74 -6.93 10.14
N ALA A 88 -3.48 -6.96 11.25
CA ALA A 88 -4.15 -5.81 11.78
C ALA A 88 -3.12 -4.78 12.20
N GLN A 89 -1.96 -5.25 12.67
CA GLN A 89 -0.81 -4.42 12.97
C GLN A 89 -0.27 -3.72 11.71
N ARG A 90 0.01 -4.45 10.62
CA ARG A 90 0.52 -3.87 9.36
C ARG A 90 -0.47 -2.86 8.77
N ARG A 91 -1.74 -3.25 8.70
CA ARG A 91 -2.84 -2.38 8.24
C ARG A 91 -2.95 -1.11 9.10
N ALA A 92 -2.93 -1.25 10.42
CA ALA A 92 -3.01 -0.12 11.32
C ALA A 92 -1.79 0.82 11.19
N ALA A 93 -0.59 0.28 10.95
CA ALA A 93 0.60 1.09 10.71
C ALA A 93 0.46 1.96 9.45
N LEU A 94 -0.03 1.40 8.35
CA LEU A 94 -0.30 2.15 7.12
C LEU A 94 -1.36 3.23 7.31
N GLN A 95 -2.43 2.93 8.06
CA GLN A 95 -3.46 3.91 8.38
C GLN A 95 -2.91 5.07 9.22
N ARG A 96 -2.08 4.80 10.23
CA ARG A 96 -1.41 5.84 11.03
C ARG A 96 -0.51 6.71 10.16
N GLU A 97 0.30 6.10 9.29
CA GLU A 97 1.19 6.82 8.38
C GLU A 97 0.39 7.72 7.42
N LEU A 98 -0.66 7.21 6.79
CA LEU A 98 -1.53 8.01 5.90
C LEU A 98 -2.20 9.17 6.65
N ALA A 99 -2.68 8.94 7.88
CA ALA A 99 -3.27 9.98 8.71
C ALA A 99 -2.23 11.06 9.09
N TRP A 100 -1.01 10.65 9.43
CA TRP A 100 0.08 11.59 9.71
C TRP A 100 0.41 12.44 8.48
N ARG A 101 0.51 11.85 7.29
CA ARG A 101 0.75 12.57 6.03
C ARG A 101 -0.36 13.57 5.72
N ALA A 102 -1.61 13.19 5.95
CA ALA A 102 -2.76 14.07 5.73
C ALA A 102 -2.67 15.36 6.58
N GLY A 103 -2.07 15.29 7.78
CA GLY A 103 -1.78 16.47 8.61
C GLY A 103 -0.49 17.21 8.21
N ALA A 104 0.59 16.48 7.92
CA ALA A 104 1.92 17.07 7.73
C ALA A 104 2.15 17.64 6.32
N TYR A 105 1.67 16.96 5.27
CA TYR A 105 1.97 17.34 3.88
C TYR A 105 1.44 18.72 3.50
N PRO A 106 0.20 19.12 3.85
CA PRO A 106 -0.28 20.47 3.54
C PRO A 106 0.63 21.57 4.10
N GLU A 107 1.12 21.40 5.33
CA GLU A 107 2.05 22.35 5.94
C GLU A 107 3.39 22.39 5.20
N TRP A 108 3.93 21.24 4.80
CA TRP A 108 5.19 21.15 4.06
C TRP A 108 5.09 21.77 2.66
N ILE A 109 3.95 21.59 1.98
CA ILE A 109 3.66 22.20 0.68
C ILE A 109 3.57 23.72 0.83
N ALA A 110 2.83 24.22 1.83
CA ALA A 110 2.73 25.65 2.10
C ALA A 110 4.09 26.29 2.40
N LYS A 111 5.02 25.53 3.01
CA LYS A 111 6.40 25.96 3.29
C LYS A 111 7.38 25.72 2.13
N GLY A 112 6.92 25.25 0.98
CA GLY A 112 7.77 24.96 -0.19
C GLY A 112 8.77 23.81 0.03
N ARG A 113 8.53 22.94 1.02
CA ARG A 113 9.41 21.78 1.35
C ARG A 113 9.07 20.52 0.56
N MET A 114 7.92 20.52 -0.12
CA MET A 114 7.41 19.41 -0.91
C MET A 114 6.50 19.96 -2.00
N LEU A 115 6.52 19.36 -3.19
CA LEU A 115 5.58 19.69 -4.26
C LEU A 115 4.26 18.93 -4.08
N GLN A 116 3.12 19.53 -4.46
CA GLN A 116 1.81 18.87 -4.39
C GLN A 116 1.82 17.54 -5.16
N ALA A 117 2.36 17.51 -6.39
CA ALA A 117 2.41 16.30 -7.20
C ALA A 117 3.25 15.18 -6.54
N GLU A 118 4.29 15.53 -5.80
CA GLU A 118 5.10 14.58 -5.04
C GLU A 118 4.32 13.99 -3.85
N ALA A 119 3.60 14.85 -3.11
CA ALA A 119 2.72 14.46 -2.02
C ALA A 119 1.61 13.49 -2.50
N ASP A 120 0.98 13.82 -3.62
CA ASP A 120 -0.08 13.01 -4.24
C ASP A 120 0.47 11.64 -4.66
N THR A 121 1.63 11.62 -5.34
CA THR A 121 2.28 10.37 -5.77
C THR A 121 2.61 9.47 -4.59
N ARG A 122 3.21 10.02 -3.53
CA ARG A 122 3.57 9.28 -2.32
C ARG A 122 2.33 8.74 -1.59
N THR A 123 1.29 9.55 -1.50
CA THR A 123 0.02 9.16 -0.85
C THR A 123 -0.70 8.08 -1.65
N ALA A 124 -0.73 8.18 -2.98
CA ALA A 124 -1.30 7.17 -3.86
C ALA A 124 -0.57 5.84 -3.72
N ARG A 125 0.77 5.85 -3.71
CA ARG A 125 1.59 4.64 -3.55
C ARG A 125 1.33 3.93 -2.22
N LEU A 126 1.31 4.67 -1.11
CA LEU A 126 1.06 4.06 0.20
C LEU A 126 -0.41 3.63 0.39
N SER A 127 -1.35 4.37 -0.18
CA SER A 127 -2.76 3.96 -0.22
C SER A 127 -2.97 2.67 -1.02
N ALA A 128 -2.20 2.47 -2.09
CA ALA A 128 -2.21 1.21 -2.84
C ALA A 128 -1.71 0.02 -2.00
N VAL A 129 -0.71 0.24 -1.14
CA VAL A 129 -0.26 -0.78 -0.16
C VAL A 129 -1.39 -1.13 0.79
N LEU A 130 -2.06 -0.12 1.37
CA LEU A 130 -3.20 -0.34 2.28
C LEU A 130 -4.33 -1.11 1.57
N ALA A 131 -4.66 -0.74 0.34
CA ALA A 131 -5.65 -1.42 -0.48
C ALA A 131 -5.34 -2.91 -0.69
N ASN A 132 -4.08 -3.24 -0.97
CA ASN A 132 -3.62 -4.63 -1.12
C ASN A 132 -3.88 -5.45 0.15
N TYR A 133 -3.58 -4.89 1.32
CA TYR A 133 -3.85 -5.52 2.61
C TYR A 133 -5.36 -5.62 2.93
N GLU A 134 -6.19 -4.67 2.49
CA GLU A 134 -7.64 -4.70 2.67
C GLU A 134 -8.35 -5.70 1.75
N GLU A 135 -7.79 -5.96 0.57
CA GLU A 135 -8.28 -6.97 -0.37
C GLU A 135 -7.92 -8.39 0.00
N GLY A 136 -7.20 -8.58 1.09
CA GLY A 136 -7.01 -9.92 1.58
C GLY A 136 -5.93 -10.72 0.85
N TRP A 137 -5.05 -10.07 0.07
CA TRP A 137 -4.20 -10.81 -0.85
C TRP A 137 -3.10 -11.65 -0.15
N ASP A 138 -2.80 -11.30 1.08
CA ASP A 138 -1.64 -11.78 1.84
C ASP A 138 -1.96 -12.78 2.98
N TRP A 139 -3.23 -13.18 3.17
CA TRP A 139 -3.66 -13.99 4.35
C TRP A 139 -3.79 -15.48 4.15
N HIS A 140 -3.78 -15.97 2.91
CA HIS A 140 -4.21 -17.33 2.65
C HIS A 140 -3.04 -18.18 2.15
N PRO A 141 -2.44 -19.01 3.05
CA PRO A 141 -1.38 -19.93 2.67
C PRO A 141 -1.89 -21.03 1.73
N ASP A 142 -3.19 -21.35 1.83
CA ASP A 142 -3.91 -22.19 0.86
C ASP A 142 -4.67 -21.29 -0.14
N PRO A 143 -4.39 -21.41 -1.45
CA PRO A 143 -5.15 -20.72 -2.50
C PRO A 143 -6.67 -20.97 -2.46
N ALA A 144 -7.13 -22.08 -1.88
CA ALA A 144 -8.55 -22.42 -1.74
C ALA A 144 -9.23 -21.69 -0.57
N ASP A 145 -8.46 -21.36 0.48
CA ASP A 145 -8.96 -20.61 1.64
C ASP A 145 -8.97 -19.10 1.42
N ARG A 146 -8.33 -18.62 0.34
CA ARG A 146 -8.59 -17.27 -0.19
C ARG A 146 -10.09 -17.13 -0.25
N ARG A 147 -10.71 -16.35 0.67
CA ARG A 147 -12.11 -15.96 0.49
C ARG A 147 -12.23 -15.58 -0.98
N PRO A 148 -13.19 -16.13 -1.74
CA PRO A 148 -13.19 -15.95 -3.17
C PRO A 148 -13.66 -14.54 -3.48
N LEU A 149 -12.84 -13.55 -3.16
CA LEU A 149 -12.89 -12.23 -3.74
C LEU A 149 -12.76 -12.42 -5.26
N HIS A 150 -11.98 -13.37 -5.78
CA HIS A 150 -12.09 -13.77 -7.19
C HIS A 150 -13.54 -14.08 -7.66
N GLU A 151 -14.39 -14.75 -6.88
CA GLU A 151 -15.80 -14.97 -7.28
C GLU A 151 -16.65 -13.72 -7.16
N GLN A 152 -16.42 -12.90 -6.13
CA GLN A 152 -17.08 -11.59 -5.98
C GLN A 152 -16.60 -10.60 -7.07
N TRP A 153 -15.41 -10.80 -7.63
CA TRP A 153 -14.76 -9.97 -8.63
C TRP A 153 -14.96 -10.48 -10.06
N ARG A 154 -15.34 -11.74 -10.27
CA ARG A 154 -15.67 -12.27 -11.61
C ARG A 154 -16.62 -11.37 -12.39
N PRO A 155 -17.72 -10.84 -11.81
CA PRO A 155 -18.59 -9.91 -12.51
C PRO A 155 -17.89 -8.60 -12.89
N VAL A 156 -17.00 -8.09 -12.03
CA VAL A 156 -16.26 -6.84 -12.27
C VAL A 156 -15.15 -7.04 -13.32
N GLN A 157 -14.41 -8.15 -13.25
CA GLN A 157 -13.41 -8.53 -14.25
C GLN A 157 -14.06 -8.80 -15.61
N ALA A 158 -15.22 -9.47 -15.64
CA ALA A 158 -15.99 -9.65 -16.87
C ALA A 158 -16.46 -8.32 -17.45
N ALA A 159 -16.90 -7.37 -16.61
CA ALA A 159 -17.29 -6.03 -17.06
C ALA A 159 -16.11 -5.21 -17.59
N ILE A 160 -14.92 -5.31 -16.96
CA ILE A 160 -13.69 -4.67 -17.43
C ILE A 160 -13.21 -5.30 -18.75
N ALA A 161 -13.16 -6.63 -18.84
CA ALA A 161 -12.77 -7.34 -20.06
C ALA A 161 -13.73 -7.05 -21.22
N ALA A 162 -15.04 -6.94 -20.95
CA ALA A 162 -16.04 -6.56 -21.94
C ALA A 162 -15.92 -5.10 -22.43
N THR A 163 -15.35 -4.21 -21.60
CA THR A 163 -15.15 -2.79 -21.97
C THR A 163 -13.73 -2.49 -22.47
N GLN A 164 -12.76 -3.36 -22.22
CA GLN A 164 -11.34 -3.19 -22.54
C GLN A 164 -10.69 -4.54 -22.87
N PRO A 165 -10.95 -5.12 -24.07
CA PRO A 165 -10.45 -6.43 -24.44
C PRO A 165 -8.91 -6.52 -24.42
N ASP A 166 -8.22 -5.39 -24.62
CA ASP A 166 -6.75 -5.32 -24.68
C ASP A 166 -6.10 -5.19 -23.29
N ALA A 167 -6.89 -4.94 -22.23
CA ALA A 167 -6.35 -4.73 -20.88
C ALA A 167 -5.73 -6.00 -20.29
N GLN A 168 -6.23 -7.17 -20.67
CA GLN A 168 -5.64 -8.45 -20.25
C GLN A 168 -4.26 -8.69 -20.89
N GLN A 169 -4.05 -8.24 -22.13
CA GLN A 169 -2.74 -8.37 -22.80
C GLN A 169 -1.67 -7.46 -22.18
N ARG A 170 -2.07 -6.32 -21.59
CA ARG A 170 -1.18 -5.37 -20.91
C ARG A 170 -0.81 -5.75 -19.47
N MET A 171 -1.51 -6.70 -18.85
CA MET A 171 -1.19 -7.18 -17.50
C MET A 171 -0.16 -8.32 -17.48
N VAL A 172 0.18 -8.90 -18.64
CA VAL A 172 1.05 -10.08 -18.78
C VAL A 172 2.40 -9.73 -19.42
N MET A 173 2.60 -8.47 -19.81
CA MET A 173 3.88 -7.92 -20.26
C MET A 173 4.45 -6.98 -19.20
#